data_AF-A0A3M8FY39-F1
#
_entry.id   AF-A0A3M8FY39-F1
#
_cell.length_a   1.000
_cell.length_b   1.000
_cell.length_c   1.000
_cell.angle_alpha   90.00
_cell.angle_beta   90.00
_cell.angle_gamma   90.00
#
_symmetry.space_group_name_H-M   'P 1'
#
loop_
_entity.id
_entity.type
_entity.pdbx_description
1 polymer ?
#
loop_
_entity_poly.entity_id
_entity_poly.type
_entity_poly.pdbx_seq_one_letter_code
_entity_poly.pdbx_strand_id
1 'polypeptide(L)'
;MKKASATAAAILATTSVHAQIHEGDIAVGLNDGVITTGTASNGTGVITEQQCVFGAEFGSQARTTDPGFDTDLGVFTPDTDIAYFIRKALRKWDGSNFDTIPPEKIRISFGPVFGISTPDTDPAQPLEGVYTGTSGGEWHVHYAFRLELNGSPATGVSSDGVYLLEFELRELTGSHQHSEPIWLVFSEGADQQTLEDAIAYANAEFGCGIDVCVADVNGDGQLSPADFTAWIAAFNTNDPSADQNGDGQITPADFTAWIANYNAGC
;
A
#
# COMPACT_ATOMS: atom_id res chain seq x y z
N MET A 1 44.18 -56.43 5.05
CA MET A 1 43.58 -55.24 4.39
C MET A 1 42.19 -55.00 4.99
N LYS A 2 42.08 -54.17 6.03
CA LYS A 2 40.80 -53.77 6.62
C LYS A 2 40.33 -52.50 5.89
N LYS A 3 39.17 -52.56 5.24
CA LYS A 3 38.55 -51.39 4.58
C LYS A 3 38.00 -50.47 5.67
N ALA A 4 38.48 -49.24 5.73
CA ALA A 4 37.88 -48.18 6.54
C ALA A 4 36.58 -47.73 5.87
N SER A 5 35.48 -47.72 6.63
CA SER A 5 34.18 -47.19 6.21
C SER A 5 34.14 -45.72 6.62
N ALA A 6 34.06 -44.82 5.63
CA ALA A 6 33.90 -43.40 5.86
C ALA A 6 32.39 -43.09 5.97
N THR A 7 31.95 -42.71 7.16
CA THR A 7 30.60 -42.20 7.41
C THR A 7 30.55 -40.75 6.91
N ALA A 8 29.88 -40.52 5.78
CA ALA A 8 29.60 -39.17 5.30
C ALA A 8 28.45 -38.59 6.15
N ALA A 9 28.74 -37.57 6.94
CA ALA A 9 27.73 -36.74 7.58
C ALA A 9 27.07 -35.89 6.50
N ALA A 10 25.80 -36.19 6.19
CA ALA A 10 24.97 -35.33 5.35
C ALA A 10 24.63 -34.08 6.16
N ILE A 11 25.28 -32.96 5.85
CA ILE A 11 24.84 -31.64 6.28
C ILE A 11 23.56 -31.37 5.47
N LEU A 12 22.40 -31.51 6.10
CA LEU A 12 21.18 -30.91 5.57
C LEU A 12 21.39 -29.39 5.62
N ALA A 13 21.67 -28.78 4.47
CA ALA A 13 21.47 -27.35 4.31
C ALA A 13 19.95 -27.12 4.40
N THR A 14 19.49 -26.66 5.56
CA THR A 14 18.16 -26.06 5.66
C THR A 14 18.23 -24.77 4.87
N THR A 15 17.77 -24.80 3.62
CA THR A 15 17.35 -23.57 2.95
C THR A 15 16.22 -23.02 3.80
N SER A 16 16.51 -21.99 4.59
CA SER A 16 15.48 -21.16 5.21
C SER A 16 14.63 -20.62 4.07
N VAL A 17 13.45 -21.21 3.88
CA VAL A 17 12.39 -20.64 3.06
C VAL A 17 11.99 -19.37 3.79
N HIS A 18 12.49 -18.22 3.35
CA HIS A 18 11.95 -16.94 3.81
C HIS A 18 10.52 -16.88 3.28
N ALA A 19 9.57 -16.47 4.12
CA ALA A 19 8.24 -16.12 3.64
C ALA A 19 8.42 -15.10 2.51
N GLN A 20 7.69 -15.27 1.41
CA GLN A 20 7.77 -14.35 0.27
C GLN A 20 6.45 -13.61 0.25
N ILE A 21 6.51 -12.29 0.40
CA ILE A 21 5.36 -11.43 0.14
C ILE A 21 4.86 -11.71 -1.28
N HIS A 22 3.58 -12.06 -1.41
CA HIS A 22 2.99 -12.39 -2.69
C HIS A 22 2.95 -11.18 -3.62
N GLU A 23 3.28 -11.40 -4.90
CA GLU A 23 3.21 -10.35 -5.91
C GLU A 23 1.79 -9.79 -6.02
N GLY A 24 1.63 -8.47 -5.88
CA GLY A 24 0.34 -7.79 -5.91
C GLY A 24 -0.30 -7.54 -4.54
N ASP A 25 0.24 -8.12 -3.46
CA ASP A 25 -0.22 -7.82 -2.10
C ASP A 25 0.45 -6.55 -1.56
N ILE A 26 -0.25 -5.87 -0.65
CA ILE A 26 0.30 -4.77 0.13
C ILE A 26 1.27 -5.35 1.14
N ALA A 27 2.53 -4.94 1.07
CA ALA A 27 3.52 -5.29 2.07
C ALA A 27 3.19 -4.56 3.38
N VAL A 28 3.17 -5.28 4.49
CA VAL A 28 2.94 -4.76 5.83
C VAL A 28 4.16 -5.03 6.70
N GLY A 29 4.57 -4.03 7.47
CA GLY A 29 5.79 -4.08 8.26
C GLY A 29 5.70 -3.24 9.52
N LEU A 30 6.84 -3.09 10.19
CA LEU A 30 6.99 -2.25 11.37
C LEU A 30 8.15 -1.30 11.19
N ASN A 31 7.92 -0.02 11.45
CA ASN A 31 8.97 0.99 11.58
C ASN A 31 8.82 1.69 12.93
N ASP A 32 9.86 1.65 13.77
CA ASP A 32 9.86 2.23 15.13
C ASP A 32 8.61 1.87 15.98
N GLY A 33 8.08 0.66 15.78
CA GLY A 33 6.91 0.15 16.51
C GLY A 33 5.55 0.64 15.97
N VAL A 34 5.53 1.28 14.81
CA VAL A 34 4.32 1.66 14.04
C VAL A 34 4.12 0.68 12.90
N ILE A 35 2.88 0.27 12.64
CA ILE A 35 2.54 -0.53 11.45
C ILE A 35 2.71 0.33 10.20
N THR A 36 3.49 -0.14 9.24
CA THR A 36 3.70 0.53 7.95
C THR A 36 3.19 -0.33 6.80
N THR A 37 2.87 0.31 5.68
CA THR A 37 2.48 -0.35 4.44
C THR A 37 3.39 0.09 3.29
N GLY A 38 3.48 -0.74 2.26
CA GLY A 38 4.34 -0.45 1.12
C GLY A 38 4.31 -1.50 0.03
N THR A 39 5.33 -1.45 -0.82
CA THR A 39 5.66 -2.53 -1.77
C THR A 39 6.83 -3.35 -1.23
N ALA A 40 6.92 -4.61 -1.63
CA ALA A 40 8.06 -5.47 -1.33
C ALA A 40 8.87 -5.78 -2.58
N SER A 41 10.19 -5.93 -2.46
CA SER A 41 10.98 -6.51 -3.55
C SER A 41 10.64 -7.98 -3.75
N ASN A 42 10.53 -8.38 -5.03
CA ASN A 42 10.28 -9.75 -5.47
C ASN A 42 11.08 -10.80 -4.68
N GLY A 43 10.40 -11.45 -3.72
CA GLY A 43 10.89 -12.63 -3.02
C GLY A 43 11.83 -12.40 -1.83
N THR A 44 11.95 -11.19 -1.29
CA THR A 44 12.74 -10.94 -0.06
C THR A 44 11.95 -10.38 1.12
N GLY A 45 10.69 -9.98 0.92
CA GLY A 45 9.74 -9.60 1.98
C GLY A 45 10.04 -8.31 2.76
N VAL A 46 11.15 -7.65 2.44
CA VAL A 46 11.49 -6.31 2.94
C VAL A 46 10.62 -5.27 2.22
N ILE A 47 9.96 -4.40 2.99
CA ILE A 47 9.32 -3.19 2.42
C ILE A 47 10.41 -2.35 1.75
N THR A 48 10.28 -2.16 0.45
CA THR A 48 11.24 -1.40 -0.36
C THR A 48 10.84 0.05 -0.55
N GLU A 49 9.53 0.33 -0.48
CA GLU A 49 8.98 1.66 -0.65
C GLU A 49 7.75 1.79 0.25
N GLN A 50 7.70 2.83 1.07
CA GLN A 50 6.52 3.14 1.88
C GLN A 50 5.42 3.68 0.97
N GLN A 51 4.25 3.04 1.02
CA GLN A 51 3.09 3.38 0.20
C GLN A 51 1.83 3.09 1.00
N CYS A 52 0.78 3.88 0.80
CA CYS A 52 -0.52 3.69 1.44
C CYS A 52 -1.69 3.97 0.50
N VAL A 53 -1.44 4.44 -0.72
CA VAL A 53 -2.48 4.58 -1.75
C VAL A 53 -2.27 3.45 -2.73
N PHE A 54 -3.26 2.56 -2.87
CA PHE A 54 -3.17 1.41 -3.78
C PHE A 54 -4.38 1.35 -4.70
N GLY A 55 -4.13 1.01 -5.96
CA GLY A 55 -5.17 0.82 -6.97
C GLY A 55 -5.68 -0.62 -6.97
N ALA A 56 -6.98 -0.79 -7.23
CA ALA A 56 -7.59 -2.09 -7.43
C ALA A 56 -8.77 -2.01 -8.41
N GLU A 57 -9.10 -3.14 -9.02
CA GLU A 57 -10.29 -3.25 -9.88
C GLU A 57 -11.27 -4.24 -9.27
N PHE A 58 -12.55 -3.89 -9.31
CA PHE A 58 -13.59 -4.85 -9.01
C PHE A 58 -13.77 -5.84 -10.16
N GLY A 59 -13.93 -7.11 -9.81
CA GLY A 59 -14.29 -8.16 -10.76
C GLY A 59 -15.80 -8.40 -10.80
N SER A 60 -16.17 -9.64 -11.13
CA SER A 60 -17.58 -10.04 -11.22
C SER A 60 -18.35 -9.74 -9.92
N GLN A 61 -19.57 -9.19 -10.07
CA GLN A 61 -20.44 -8.82 -8.95
C GLN A 61 -19.85 -7.72 -8.06
N ALA A 62 -19.11 -6.77 -8.66
CA ALA A 62 -18.47 -5.64 -7.99
C ALA A 62 -17.67 -6.07 -6.75
N ARG A 63 -16.89 -7.15 -6.90
CA ARG A 63 -16.15 -7.78 -5.80
C ARG A 63 -14.71 -8.09 -6.22
N THR A 64 -13.78 -7.87 -5.30
CA THR A 64 -12.40 -8.33 -5.40
C THR A 64 -11.89 -8.85 -4.06
N THR A 65 -10.82 -9.63 -4.09
CA THR A 65 -10.03 -10.02 -2.90
C THR A 65 -8.62 -9.42 -2.93
N ASP A 66 -8.38 -8.55 -3.90
CA ASP A 66 -7.08 -7.97 -4.19
C ASP A 66 -7.15 -6.44 -3.99
N PRO A 67 -6.07 -5.81 -3.49
CA PRO A 67 -4.86 -6.47 -3.00
C PRO A 67 -5.10 -7.23 -1.69
N GLY A 68 -4.29 -8.26 -1.43
CA GLY A 68 -4.12 -8.82 -0.10
C GLY A 68 -3.20 -7.96 0.76
N PHE A 69 -2.98 -8.39 2.00
CA PHE A 69 -1.96 -7.86 2.90
C PHE A 69 -1.05 -9.00 3.29
N ASP A 70 0.25 -8.75 3.23
CA ASP A 70 1.24 -9.78 3.49
C ASP A 70 2.44 -9.20 4.24
N THR A 71 3.11 -10.03 5.02
CA THR A 71 4.24 -9.64 5.87
C THR A 71 5.34 -10.67 5.76
N ASP A 72 6.57 -10.27 6.06
CA ASP A 72 7.60 -11.23 6.39
C ASP A 72 7.31 -12.02 7.68
N LEU A 73 7.90 -13.22 7.77
CA LEU A 73 7.79 -14.05 8.96
C LEU A 73 8.41 -13.35 10.17
N GLY A 74 7.62 -13.19 11.23
CA GLY A 74 8.07 -12.64 12.50
C GLY A 74 8.02 -11.11 12.59
N VAL A 75 7.38 -10.44 11.61
CA VAL A 75 7.01 -9.02 11.73
C VAL A 75 6.16 -8.82 12.98
N PHE A 76 5.17 -9.67 13.20
CA PHE A 76 4.32 -9.60 14.37
C PHE A 76 4.67 -10.65 15.42
N THR A 77 4.22 -10.43 16.66
CA THR A 77 4.20 -11.51 17.64
C THR A 77 3.22 -12.60 17.16
N PRO A 78 3.53 -13.90 17.31
CA PRO A 78 2.58 -14.96 16.98
C PRO A 78 1.27 -14.83 17.77
N ASP A 79 0.16 -15.19 17.13
CA ASP A 79 -1.20 -15.10 17.70
C ASP A 79 -1.66 -13.65 18.01
N THR A 80 -1.03 -12.64 17.40
CA THR A 80 -1.54 -11.26 17.44
C THR A 80 -2.77 -11.16 16.54
N ASP A 81 -3.86 -10.58 17.05
CA ASP A 81 -5.05 -10.26 16.28
C ASP A 81 -4.89 -8.87 15.64
N ILE A 82 -5.08 -8.79 14.32
CA ILE A 82 -5.01 -7.54 13.54
C ILE A 82 -6.35 -7.30 12.87
N ALA A 83 -6.89 -6.09 13.00
CA ALA A 83 -8.14 -5.66 12.35
C ALA A 83 -7.93 -4.42 11.49
N TYR A 84 -8.77 -4.28 10.46
CA TYR A 84 -8.98 -3.00 9.79
C TYR A 84 -9.97 -2.12 10.58
N PHE A 85 -9.80 -0.82 10.48
CA PHE A 85 -10.67 0.18 11.07
C PHE A 85 -11.08 1.21 10.01
N ILE A 86 -12.35 1.21 9.59
CA ILE A 86 -12.84 2.16 8.58
C ILE A 86 -12.88 3.55 9.17
N ARG A 87 -12.15 4.50 8.56
CA ARG A 87 -12.00 5.85 9.08
C ARG A 87 -13.03 6.84 8.54
N LYS A 88 -13.51 6.62 7.31
CA LYS A 88 -14.38 7.56 6.58
C LYS A 88 -15.52 6.84 5.87
N ALA A 89 -16.57 7.60 5.52
CA ALA A 89 -17.53 7.15 4.52
C ALA A 89 -16.84 7.00 3.16
N LEU A 90 -17.36 6.11 2.30
CA LEU A 90 -16.81 5.92 0.95
C LEU A 90 -16.80 7.25 0.20
N ARG A 91 -15.81 7.44 -0.66
CA ARG A 91 -15.75 8.59 -1.57
C ARG A 91 -15.79 8.14 -3.02
N LYS A 92 -16.30 9.00 -3.91
CA LYS A 92 -16.36 8.76 -5.35
C LYS A 92 -15.63 9.88 -6.09
N TRP A 93 -14.79 9.49 -7.06
CA TRP A 93 -14.08 10.38 -7.94
C TRP A 93 -15.06 11.15 -8.83
N ASP A 94 -14.92 12.46 -8.89
CA ASP A 94 -15.78 13.33 -9.73
C ASP A 94 -15.08 13.85 -11.00
N GLY A 95 -13.83 13.43 -11.24
CA GLY A 95 -12.96 13.95 -12.29
C GLY A 95 -11.93 14.97 -11.79
N SER A 96 -12.02 15.39 -10.53
CA SER A 96 -11.11 16.36 -9.93
C SER A 96 -10.68 16.04 -8.50
N ASN A 97 -11.58 15.48 -7.68
CA ASN A 97 -11.28 15.10 -6.30
C ASN A 97 -12.20 13.96 -5.78
N PHE A 98 -12.09 13.66 -4.48
CA PHE A 98 -12.88 12.67 -3.75
C PHE A 98 -13.80 13.28 -2.67
N ASP A 99 -14.36 14.47 -2.91
CA ASP A 99 -15.24 15.14 -1.92
C ASP A 99 -16.65 14.53 -1.85
N THR A 100 -17.05 13.79 -2.88
CA THR A 100 -18.41 13.24 -2.97
C THR A 100 -18.56 11.94 -2.18
N ILE A 101 -19.53 11.90 -1.26
CA ILE A 101 -20.00 10.67 -0.63
C ILE A 101 -21.09 10.04 -1.51
N PRO A 102 -20.86 8.86 -2.12
CA PRO A 102 -21.85 8.19 -2.93
C PRO A 102 -22.87 7.42 -2.07
N PRO A 103 -24.02 7.01 -2.65
CA PRO A 103 -24.93 6.07 -1.99
C PRO A 103 -24.36 4.64 -1.92
N GLU A 104 -23.40 4.29 -2.79
CA GLU A 104 -22.65 3.04 -2.71
C GLU A 104 -21.81 2.94 -1.43
N LYS A 105 -21.60 1.70 -0.99
CA LYS A 105 -20.74 1.35 0.14
C LYS A 105 -19.77 0.26 -0.25
N ILE A 106 -18.59 0.24 0.36
CA ILE A 106 -17.72 -0.94 0.30
C ILE A 106 -17.93 -1.75 1.57
N ARG A 107 -18.30 -3.03 1.41
CA ARG A 107 -18.24 -4.01 2.49
C ARG A 107 -16.91 -4.72 2.48
N ILE A 108 -16.27 -4.80 3.64
CA ILE A 108 -15.02 -5.51 3.85
C ILE A 108 -15.32 -6.75 4.70
N SER A 109 -15.07 -7.94 4.15
CA SER A 109 -15.46 -9.22 4.75
C SER A 109 -14.30 -10.21 4.74
N PHE A 110 -14.36 -11.26 5.56
CA PHE A 110 -13.34 -12.31 5.57
C PHE A 110 -13.97 -13.69 5.78
N GLY A 111 -13.70 -14.61 4.85
CA GLY A 111 -14.28 -15.95 4.88
C GLY A 111 -15.81 -15.91 5.03
N PRO A 112 -16.39 -16.61 6.03
CA PRO A 112 -17.83 -16.61 6.29
C PRO A 112 -18.32 -15.36 7.05
N VAL A 113 -17.40 -14.53 7.56
CA VAL A 113 -17.75 -13.35 8.35
C VAL A 113 -18.13 -12.22 7.43
N PHE A 114 -19.36 -11.73 7.58
CA PHE A 114 -19.94 -10.69 6.72
C PHE A 114 -19.20 -9.35 6.82
N GLY A 115 -18.59 -9.07 7.97
CA GLY A 115 -17.88 -7.81 8.24
C GLY A 115 -18.79 -6.59 8.25
N ILE A 116 -18.22 -5.42 7.94
CA ILE A 116 -18.92 -4.13 7.97
C ILE A 116 -18.79 -3.38 6.64
N SER A 117 -19.73 -2.47 6.40
CA SER A 117 -19.72 -1.56 5.26
C SER A 117 -19.26 -0.16 5.69
N THR A 118 -18.69 0.60 4.76
CA THR A 118 -18.44 2.04 4.95
C THR A 118 -19.73 2.76 5.40
N PRO A 119 -19.64 3.72 6.32
CA PRO A 119 -20.80 4.45 6.83
C PRO A 119 -21.36 5.44 5.80
N ASP A 120 -22.57 5.94 6.02
CA ASP A 120 -23.21 6.98 5.18
C ASP A 120 -22.60 8.39 5.38
N THR A 121 -21.91 8.59 6.49
CA THR A 121 -21.25 9.83 6.86
C THR A 121 -19.97 9.52 7.62
N ASP A 122 -19.01 10.43 7.61
CA ASP A 122 -17.76 10.25 8.35
C ASP A 122 -18.05 9.98 9.84
N PRO A 123 -17.56 8.86 10.38
CA PRO A 123 -17.79 8.52 11.77
C PRO A 123 -16.92 9.40 12.68
N ALA A 124 -17.38 9.65 13.90
CA ALA A 124 -16.61 10.43 14.88
C ALA A 124 -15.33 9.70 15.34
N GLN A 125 -15.28 8.38 15.18
CA GLN A 125 -14.15 7.50 15.49
C GLN A 125 -14.10 6.36 14.45
N PRO A 126 -12.92 5.79 14.16
CA PRO A 126 -12.81 4.66 13.23
C PRO A 126 -13.64 3.46 13.66
N LEU A 127 -14.27 2.78 12.70
CA LEU A 127 -15.16 1.64 12.91
C LEU A 127 -14.39 0.33 12.78
N GLU A 128 -14.36 -0.45 13.86
CA GLU A 128 -13.68 -1.75 13.91
C GLU A 128 -14.32 -2.76 12.96
N GLY A 129 -13.46 -3.40 12.17
CA GLY A 129 -13.79 -4.44 11.21
C GLY A 129 -13.60 -5.87 11.70
N VAL A 130 -13.46 -6.78 10.75
CA VAL A 130 -13.10 -8.17 11.03
C VAL A 130 -11.60 -8.25 11.32
N TYR A 131 -11.23 -8.93 12.41
CA TYR A 131 -9.84 -9.25 12.72
C TYR A 131 -9.44 -10.64 12.24
N THR A 132 -8.14 -10.82 12.00
CA THR A 132 -7.50 -12.12 11.73
C THR A 132 -6.22 -12.23 12.56
N GLY A 133 -5.90 -13.45 12.99
CA GLY A 133 -4.72 -13.72 13.81
C GLY A 133 -3.47 -13.98 12.95
N THR A 134 -2.30 -13.59 13.44
CA THR A 134 -1.02 -13.95 12.84
C THR A 134 -0.67 -15.42 13.10
N SER A 135 0.02 -16.05 12.15
CA SER A 135 0.50 -17.43 12.27
C SER A 135 2.02 -17.45 12.24
N GLY A 136 2.66 -17.85 13.34
CA GLY A 136 4.13 -17.83 13.42
C GLY A 136 4.75 -16.42 13.35
N GLY A 137 3.93 -15.38 13.53
CA GLY A 137 4.34 -13.98 13.39
C GLY A 137 4.22 -13.41 11.97
N GLU A 138 3.75 -14.22 11.02
CA GLU A 138 3.34 -13.80 9.67
C GLU A 138 1.84 -13.47 9.66
N TRP A 139 1.46 -12.47 8.88
CA TRP A 139 0.09 -12.07 8.62
C TRP A 139 -0.15 -11.94 7.12
N HIS A 140 -0.71 -13.00 6.54
CA HIS A 140 -1.15 -13.02 5.15
C HIS A 140 -2.68 -13.12 5.09
N VAL A 141 -3.33 -12.10 4.55
CA VAL A 141 -4.80 -12.01 4.51
C VAL A 141 -5.31 -11.38 3.22
N HIS A 142 -6.34 -11.98 2.64
CA HIS A 142 -7.13 -11.39 1.57
C HIS A 142 -8.54 -11.08 2.07
N TYR A 143 -8.79 -9.82 2.40
CA TYR A 143 -10.14 -9.36 2.65
C TYR A 143 -10.95 -9.34 1.35
N ALA A 144 -12.23 -9.64 1.45
CA ALA A 144 -13.15 -9.52 0.35
C ALA A 144 -13.81 -8.14 0.38
N PHE A 145 -13.48 -7.31 -0.60
CA PHE A 145 -14.07 -6.01 -0.85
C PHE A 145 -15.23 -6.16 -1.82
N ARG A 146 -16.40 -5.64 -1.49
CA ARG A 146 -17.54 -5.59 -2.40
C ARG A 146 -18.17 -4.22 -2.40
N LEU A 147 -18.31 -3.61 -3.57
CA LEU A 147 -19.13 -2.42 -3.77
C LEU A 147 -20.61 -2.81 -3.77
N GLU A 148 -21.41 -2.09 -2.99
CA GLU A 148 -22.81 -2.40 -2.76
C GLU A 148 -23.70 -1.17 -2.82
N LEU A 149 -24.88 -1.35 -3.39
CA LEU A 149 -25.94 -0.37 -3.41
C LEU A 149 -27.18 -1.06 -2.86
N ASN A 150 -27.71 -0.54 -1.75
CA ASN A 150 -28.86 -1.14 -1.04
C ASN A 150 -28.66 -2.64 -0.69
N GLY A 151 -27.43 -3.02 -0.32
CA GLY A 151 -27.07 -4.39 0.07
C GLY A 151 -26.97 -5.41 -1.07
N SER A 152 -27.06 -4.96 -2.32
CA SER A 152 -26.81 -5.77 -3.51
C SER A 152 -25.52 -5.32 -4.19
N PRO A 153 -24.85 -6.18 -4.99
CA PRO A 153 -23.73 -5.76 -5.81
C PRO A 153 -24.05 -4.51 -6.63
N ALA A 154 -23.23 -3.47 -6.49
CA ALA A 154 -23.37 -2.22 -7.22
C ALA A 154 -22.66 -2.34 -8.57
N THR A 155 -23.38 -2.80 -9.60
CA THR A 155 -22.83 -3.06 -10.93
C THR A 155 -23.53 -2.25 -12.01
N GLY A 156 -22.82 -1.96 -13.10
CA GLY A 156 -23.35 -1.32 -14.31
C GLY A 156 -23.44 0.20 -14.19
N VAL A 157 -23.90 0.84 -15.27
CA VAL A 157 -23.74 2.29 -15.53
C VAL A 157 -24.13 3.25 -14.41
N SER A 158 -25.01 2.88 -13.49
CA SER A 158 -25.35 3.73 -12.34
C SER A 158 -24.25 3.75 -11.27
N SER A 159 -23.48 2.68 -11.18
CA SER A 159 -22.41 2.47 -10.21
C SER A 159 -21.02 2.47 -10.86
N ASP A 160 -20.92 2.67 -12.18
CA ASP A 160 -19.64 2.91 -12.84
C ASP A 160 -18.93 4.12 -12.21
N GLY A 161 -17.61 4.01 -12.01
CA GLY A 161 -16.76 5.06 -11.47
C GLY A 161 -15.59 4.54 -10.64
N VAL A 162 -14.85 5.48 -10.06
CA VAL A 162 -13.71 5.22 -9.18
C VAL A 162 -14.06 5.62 -7.75
N TYR A 163 -13.73 4.77 -6.78
CA TYR A 163 -14.11 4.90 -5.38
C TYR A 163 -12.88 4.86 -4.48
N LEU A 164 -12.86 5.68 -3.43
CA LEU A 164 -11.78 5.75 -2.46
C LEU A 164 -12.28 5.29 -1.08
N LEU A 165 -11.63 4.24 -0.56
CA LEU A 165 -11.82 3.71 0.77
C LEU A 165 -10.65 4.12 1.67
N GLU A 166 -10.94 4.73 2.83
CA GLU A 166 -9.93 5.06 3.86
C GLU A 166 -10.13 4.20 5.11
N PHE A 167 -9.08 3.48 5.53
CA PHE A 167 -9.04 2.70 6.76
C PHE A 167 -7.63 2.68 7.34
N GLU A 168 -7.44 2.04 8.48
CA GLU A 168 -6.12 1.81 9.09
C GLU A 168 -6.07 0.41 9.69
N LEU A 169 -4.86 -0.10 9.93
CA LEU A 169 -4.63 -1.37 10.60
C LEU A 169 -4.30 -1.15 12.07
N ARG A 170 -4.83 -2.02 12.94
CA ARG A 170 -4.53 -2.01 14.37
C ARG A 170 -4.37 -3.42 14.90
N GLU A 171 -3.38 -3.61 15.76
CA GLU A 171 -3.33 -4.79 16.64
C GLU A 171 -4.39 -4.65 17.74
N LEU A 172 -5.17 -5.70 17.96
CA LEU A 172 -6.15 -5.79 19.06
C LEU A 172 -5.54 -6.40 20.32
N THR A 173 -4.58 -7.31 20.16
CA THR A 173 -3.92 -8.03 21.26
C THR A 173 -2.42 -7.75 21.37
N GLY A 174 -1.87 -6.95 20.45
CA GLY A 174 -0.46 -6.57 20.43
C GLY A 174 -0.17 -5.21 21.07
N SER A 175 1.02 -4.66 20.80
CA SER A 175 1.55 -3.45 21.43
C SER A 175 2.03 -2.38 20.45
N HIS A 176 2.01 -2.66 19.15
CA HIS A 176 2.43 -1.71 18.14
C HIS A 176 1.40 -0.61 17.95
N GLN A 177 1.87 0.55 17.51
CA GLN A 177 1.01 1.66 17.14
C GLN A 177 0.29 1.34 15.83
N HIS A 178 -0.91 1.91 15.68
CA HIS A 178 -1.75 1.77 14.51
C HIS A 178 -1.04 2.29 13.26
N SER A 179 -1.41 1.79 12.08
CA SER A 179 -0.87 2.34 10.85
C SER A 179 -1.31 3.78 10.63
N GLU A 180 -0.55 4.51 9.82
CA GLU A 180 -1.09 5.65 9.08
C GLU A 180 -2.30 5.21 8.24
N PRO A 181 -3.17 6.14 7.82
CA PRO A 181 -4.29 5.76 6.96
C PRO A 181 -3.81 5.08 5.67
N ILE A 182 -4.63 4.14 5.21
CA ILE A 182 -4.46 3.39 3.98
C ILE A 182 -5.67 3.71 3.10
N TRP A 183 -5.38 4.01 1.85
CA TRP A 183 -6.33 4.35 0.81
C TRP A 183 -6.34 3.29 -0.28
N LEU A 184 -7.50 2.69 -0.52
CA LEU A 184 -7.72 1.84 -1.68
C LEU A 184 -8.60 2.57 -2.69
N VAL A 185 -8.08 2.70 -3.90
CA VAL A 185 -8.74 3.33 -5.04
C VAL A 185 -9.27 2.22 -5.96
N PHE A 186 -10.58 1.98 -5.91
CA PHE A 186 -11.23 0.92 -6.67
C PHE A 186 -11.89 1.46 -7.94
N SER A 187 -11.69 0.80 -9.07
CA SER A 187 -12.52 0.99 -10.27
C SER A 187 -13.65 -0.05 -10.33
N GLU A 188 -14.88 0.41 -10.59
CA GLU A 188 -15.98 -0.40 -11.13
C GLU A 188 -16.38 0.23 -12.47
N GLY A 189 -16.11 -0.45 -13.58
CA GLY A 189 -16.57 0.00 -14.91
C GLY A 189 -15.97 1.31 -15.46
N ALA A 190 -15.05 1.97 -14.74
CA ALA A 190 -14.32 3.12 -15.26
C ALA A 190 -13.17 2.68 -16.19
N ASP A 191 -12.76 3.55 -17.11
CA ASP A 191 -11.59 3.28 -17.94
C ASP A 191 -10.27 3.44 -17.16
N GLN A 192 -9.22 2.84 -17.70
CA GLN A 192 -7.89 2.81 -17.09
C GLN A 192 -7.34 4.21 -16.79
N GLN A 193 -7.53 5.17 -17.71
CA GLN A 193 -7.02 6.53 -17.53
C GLN A 193 -7.70 7.21 -16.34
N THR A 194 -9.02 7.03 -16.21
CA THR A 194 -9.79 7.58 -15.08
C THR A 194 -9.30 7.00 -13.74
N LEU A 195 -8.97 5.71 -13.69
CA LEU A 195 -8.37 5.08 -12.51
C LEU A 195 -6.99 5.65 -12.20
N GLU A 196 -6.12 5.78 -13.21
CA GLU A 196 -4.77 6.34 -13.06
C GLU A 196 -4.79 7.79 -12.58
N ASP A 197 -5.65 8.64 -13.14
CA ASP A 197 -5.81 10.04 -12.73
C ASP A 197 -6.26 10.15 -11.26
N ALA A 198 -7.19 9.28 -10.85
CA ALA A 198 -7.70 9.24 -9.49
C ALA A 198 -6.65 8.72 -8.49
N ILE A 199 -5.84 7.72 -8.87
CA ILE A 199 -4.71 7.24 -8.06
C ILE A 199 -3.65 8.32 -7.93
N ALA A 200 -3.32 9.03 -9.01
CA ALA A 200 -2.35 10.12 -9.00
C ALA A 200 -2.81 11.25 -8.07
N TYR A 201 -4.09 11.62 -8.12
CA TYR A 201 -4.67 12.57 -7.17
C TYR A 201 -4.57 12.08 -5.72
N ALA A 202 -4.96 10.83 -5.46
CA ALA A 202 -4.94 10.27 -4.11
C ALA A 202 -3.50 10.22 -3.54
N ASN A 203 -2.50 9.88 -4.35
CA ASN A 203 -1.09 9.96 -3.95
C ASN A 203 -0.67 11.40 -3.60
N ALA A 204 -1.04 12.38 -4.42
CA ALA A 204 -0.66 13.77 -4.20
C ALA A 204 -1.35 14.39 -2.96
N GLU A 205 -2.61 14.05 -2.70
CA GLU A 205 -3.39 14.63 -1.61
C GLU A 205 -3.22 13.88 -0.29
N PHE A 206 -3.13 12.54 -0.34
CA PHE A 206 -3.22 11.68 0.84
C PHE A 206 -1.99 10.82 1.09
N GLY A 207 -1.03 10.76 0.16
CA GLY A 207 0.16 9.92 0.29
C GLY A 207 0.82 10.05 1.67
N CYS A 208 1.03 8.92 2.33
CA CYS A 208 1.64 8.76 3.64
C CYS A 208 3.15 8.91 3.49
N GLY A 209 3.62 10.12 3.18
CA GLY A 209 5.04 10.32 2.98
C GLY A 209 5.60 9.23 2.06
N ILE A 210 5.12 9.18 0.82
CA ILE A 210 6.18 9.33 -0.17
C ILE A 210 6.65 10.74 0.17
N ASP A 211 7.64 10.87 1.05
CA ASP A 211 8.63 11.87 0.79
C ASP A 211 9.09 11.40 -0.58
N VAL A 212 8.43 11.94 -1.63
CA VAL A 212 8.96 11.93 -2.98
C VAL A 212 10.25 12.60 -2.67
N CYS A 213 11.27 11.77 -2.52
CA CYS A 213 12.56 12.24 -2.17
C CYS A 213 12.91 12.90 -3.46
N VAL A 214 12.61 14.19 -3.58
CA VAL A 214 12.70 14.87 -4.87
C VAL A 214 14.16 14.75 -5.34
N ALA A 215 15.07 14.62 -4.37
CA ALA A 215 16.45 14.28 -4.56
C ALA A 215 16.77 12.84 -5.02
N ASP A 216 15.89 11.83 -4.86
CA ASP A 216 15.92 10.50 -5.51
C ASP A 216 15.37 10.61 -6.95
N VAL A 217 16.23 11.11 -7.84
CA VAL A 217 15.86 11.40 -9.22
C VAL A 217 15.88 10.14 -10.10
N ASN A 218 16.53 9.07 -9.64
CA ASN A 218 16.55 7.83 -10.40
C ASN A 218 15.37 6.89 -10.06
N GLY A 219 14.65 7.17 -8.96
CA GLY A 219 13.47 6.45 -8.51
C GLY A 219 13.78 5.03 -8.01
N ASP A 220 15.00 4.79 -7.52
CA ASP A 220 15.43 3.48 -7.02
C ASP A 220 15.15 3.28 -5.52
N GLY A 221 14.56 4.30 -4.87
CA GLY A 221 14.18 4.30 -3.47
C GLY A 221 15.34 4.56 -2.51
N GLN A 222 16.54 4.85 -3.01
CA GLN A 222 17.71 5.15 -2.18
C GLN A 222 18.28 6.53 -2.49
N LEU A 223 18.14 7.45 -1.54
CA LEU A 223 18.85 8.73 -1.58
C LEU A 223 20.37 8.52 -1.50
N SER A 224 21.05 8.61 -2.64
CA SER A 224 22.44 8.25 -2.83
C SER A 224 23.16 9.18 -3.82
N PRO A 225 24.50 9.10 -3.93
CA PRO A 225 25.21 9.84 -4.97
C PRO A 225 24.80 9.46 -6.40
N ALA A 226 24.10 8.33 -6.61
CA ALA A 226 23.59 7.95 -7.92
C ALA A 226 22.53 8.96 -8.41
N ASP A 227 21.77 9.55 -7.50
CA ASP A 227 20.72 10.51 -7.84
C ASP A 227 21.25 11.83 -8.35
N PHE A 228 22.44 12.24 -7.89
CA PHE A 228 23.09 13.40 -8.48
C PHE A 228 23.40 13.17 -9.97
N THR A 229 23.79 11.94 -10.33
CA THR A 229 24.06 11.58 -11.72
C THR A 229 22.77 11.58 -12.54
N ALA A 230 21.67 11.07 -11.96
CA ALA A 230 20.35 11.11 -12.58
C ALA A 230 19.82 12.55 -12.74
N TRP A 231 20.00 13.41 -11.73
CA TRP A 231 19.64 14.83 -11.79
C TRP A 231 20.39 15.57 -12.90
N ILE A 232 21.70 15.33 -13.08
CA ILE A 232 22.45 15.91 -14.20
C ILE A 232 21.86 15.48 -15.55
N ALA A 233 21.48 14.20 -15.70
CA ALA A 233 20.89 13.72 -16.93
C ALA A 233 19.53 14.40 -17.19
N ALA A 234 18.65 14.41 -16.19
CA ALA A 234 17.34 15.05 -16.23
C ALA A 234 17.43 16.55 -16.57
N PHE A 235 18.35 17.28 -15.93
CA PHE A 235 18.58 18.70 -16.20
C PHE A 235 19.00 18.96 -17.65
N ASN A 236 19.90 18.14 -18.21
CA ASN A 236 20.38 18.30 -19.59
C ASN A 236 19.32 17.96 -20.65
N THR A 237 18.34 17.12 -20.32
CA THR A 237 17.23 16.78 -21.21
C THR A 237 15.98 17.60 -20.95
N ASN A 238 16.03 18.56 -20.01
CA ASN A 238 14.89 19.37 -19.59
C ASN A 238 13.70 18.48 -19.15
N ASP A 239 14.02 17.43 -18.40
CA ASP A 239 13.06 16.48 -17.82
C ASP A 239 12.43 17.06 -16.54
N PRO A 240 11.10 16.99 -16.36
CA PRO A 240 10.41 17.54 -15.18
C PRO A 240 10.94 17.04 -13.82
N SER A 241 11.54 15.85 -13.75
CA SER A 241 12.19 15.34 -12.52
C SER A 241 13.37 16.20 -12.03
N ALA A 242 13.92 17.07 -12.90
CA ALA A 242 14.95 18.03 -12.52
C ALA A 242 14.41 19.29 -11.82
N ASP A 243 13.10 19.54 -11.84
CA ASP A 243 12.45 20.65 -11.12
C ASP A 243 12.33 20.30 -9.63
N GLN A 244 13.25 20.82 -8.83
CA GLN A 244 13.47 20.43 -7.45
C GLN A 244 12.87 21.43 -6.46
N ASN A 245 12.51 22.62 -6.96
CA ASN A 245 11.82 23.64 -6.18
C ASN A 245 10.32 23.72 -6.50
N GLY A 246 9.84 22.99 -7.51
CA GLY A 246 8.44 22.89 -7.91
C GLY A 246 7.89 24.15 -8.57
N ASP A 247 8.74 25.01 -9.14
CA ASP A 247 8.32 26.29 -9.73
C ASP A 247 7.88 26.16 -11.21
N GLY A 248 7.94 24.95 -11.77
CA GLY A 248 7.55 24.62 -13.13
C GLY A 248 8.60 25.00 -14.18
N GLN A 249 9.79 25.45 -13.78
CA GLN A 249 10.89 25.80 -14.67
C GLN A 249 12.17 25.08 -14.26
N ILE A 250 12.78 24.35 -15.20
CA ILE A 250 14.08 23.72 -14.98
C ILE A 250 15.18 24.76 -15.18
N THR A 251 15.76 25.22 -14.07
CA THR A 251 16.76 26.28 -14.02
C THR A 251 17.90 25.91 -13.07
N PRO A 252 19.03 26.66 -13.08
CA PRO A 252 20.08 26.43 -12.08
C PRO A 252 19.63 26.60 -10.62
N ALA A 253 18.46 27.17 -10.34
CA ALA A 253 17.90 27.22 -8.99
C ALA A 253 17.58 25.81 -8.44
N ASP A 254 17.23 24.88 -9.33
CA ASP A 254 16.93 23.49 -8.96
C ASP A 254 18.11 22.75 -8.40
N PHE A 255 19.34 23.10 -8.79
CA PHE A 255 20.53 22.51 -8.18
C PHE A 255 20.63 22.83 -6.69
N THR A 256 20.28 24.07 -6.32
CA THR A 256 20.32 24.49 -4.92
C THR A 256 19.20 23.82 -4.12
N ALA A 257 18.03 23.63 -4.74
CA ALA A 257 16.92 22.89 -4.15
C ALA A 257 17.26 21.40 -4.00
N TRP A 258 17.87 20.76 -5.00
CA TRP A 258 18.33 19.37 -4.93
C TRP A 258 19.30 19.15 -3.75
N ILE A 259 20.28 20.06 -3.55
CA ILE A 259 21.20 19.96 -2.39
C ILE A 259 20.44 20.09 -1.06
N ALA A 260 19.44 20.98 -0.99
CA ALA A 260 18.65 21.14 0.22
C ALA A 260 17.83 19.87 0.51
N ASN A 261 17.16 19.33 -0.50
CA ASN A 261 16.39 18.08 -0.44
C ASN A 261 17.28 16.89 -0.06
N TYR A 262 18.47 16.76 -0.68
CA TYR A 262 19.43 15.70 -0.37
C TYR A 262 19.95 15.76 1.07
N ASN A 263 20.20 16.96 1.60
CA ASN A 263 20.73 17.13 2.97
C ASN A 263 19.65 17.04 4.06
N ALA A 264 18.39 17.31 3.71
CA ALA A 264 17.28 17.16 4.65
C ALA A 264 17.07 15.68 5.04
N GLY A 265 17.52 14.75 4.18
CA GLY A 265 16.92 13.43 4.13
C GLY A 265 15.54 13.57 3.49
N CYS A 266 15.09 12.54 2.79
CA CYS A 266 13.66 12.35 2.63
C CYS A 266 13.07 12.46 4.06
#